data_AF-K0AVE6-F1
#
_entry.id   AF-K0AVE6-F1
#
_cell.length_a   1.000
_cell.length_b   1.000
_cell.length_c   1.000
_cell.angle_alpha   90.00
_cell.angle_beta   90.00
_cell.angle_gamma   90.00
#
_symmetry.space_group_name_H-M   'P 1'
#
loop_
_entity.id
_entity.type
_entity.pdbx_description
1 polymer ?
#
loop_
_entity_poly.entity_id
_entity_poly.type
_entity_poly.pdbx_seq_one_letter_code
_entity_poly.pdbx_strand_id
1 'polypeptide(L)'
;MKNKDIKFDTPPVIKEGRTLIPVRAITEGFGANLEWNEETKEVKINKDGNEIILKIGSDIALVNGKEVKLDVNANTFSNRTYVPLRFISENLGLKVEWDDESQTVEIDDEDNSDDVDDKDDINDIDDDSDNDDDTDDDNDN
;
A
#
# COMPACT_ATOMS: atom_id res chain seq x y z
N MET A 1 1.73 -12.32 -10.29
CA MET A 1 0.81 -12.50 -9.14
C MET A 1 1.60 -13.09 -7.99
N LYS A 2 1.93 -12.30 -6.97
CA LYS A 2 2.52 -12.79 -5.72
C LYS A 2 1.38 -12.92 -4.70
N ASN A 3 0.73 -14.06 -4.63
CA ASN A 3 -0.27 -14.32 -3.60
C ASN A 3 0.49 -14.48 -2.28
N LYS A 4 0.18 -13.63 -1.30
CA LYS A 4 0.84 -13.63 0.01
C LYS A 4 -0.19 -14.06 1.05
N ASP A 5 -0.10 -15.31 1.49
CA ASP A 5 -0.93 -15.83 2.58
C ASP A 5 -0.50 -15.20 3.91
N ILE A 6 -1.39 -14.39 4.50
CA ILE A 6 -1.14 -13.78 5.81
C ILE A 6 -1.85 -14.59 6.87
N LYS A 7 -1.06 -15.28 7.70
CA LYS A 7 -1.58 -15.97 8.88
C LYS A 7 -1.74 -15.00 10.03
N PHE A 8 -2.95 -14.90 10.54
CA PHE A 8 -3.24 -14.03 11.68
C PHE A 8 -2.78 -14.67 12.99
N ASP A 9 -2.02 -13.92 13.80
CA ASP A 9 -1.77 -14.28 15.20
C ASP A 9 -3.03 -14.28 16.06
N THR A 10 -4.15 -13.77 15.52
CA THR A 10 -5.45 -13.78 16.21
C THR A 10 -6.55 -13.97 15.18
N PRO A 11 -7.49 -14.90 15.41
CA PRO A 11 -8.53 -15.19 14.43
C PRO A 11 -9.40 -13.95 14.17
N PRO A 12 -9.83 -13.74 12.93
CA PRO A 12 -10.86 -12.76 12.59
C PRO A 12 -12.17 -13.04 13.34
N VAL A 13 -12.95 -11.99 13.54
CA VAL A 13 -14.19 -12.04 14.30
C VAL A 13 -15.34 -11.61 13.40
N ILE A 14 -16.34 -12.48 13.22
CA ILE A 14 -17.56 -12.10 12.53
C ILE A 14 -18.49 -11.41 13.53
N LYS A 15 -18.86 -10.16 13.26
CA LYS A 15 -19.80 -9.39 14.06
C LYS A 15 -20.79 -8.68 13.13
N GLU A 16 -22.08 -8.85 13.41
CA GLU A 16 -23.17 -8.22 12.63
C GLU A 16 -23.10 -8.54 11.13
N GLY A 17 -22.64 -9.77 10.78
CA GLY A 17 -22.46 -10.19 9.39
C GLY A 17 -21.25 -9.55 8.68
N ARG A 18 -20.37 -8.87 9.41
CA ARG A 18 -19.12 -8.30 8.90
C ARG A 18 -17.91 -9.01 9.52
N THR A 19 -16.90 -9.29 8.70
CA THR A 19 -15.61 -9.80 9.15
C THR A 19 -14.78 -8.66 9.69
N LEU A 20 -14.44 -8.74 10.98
CA LEU A 20 -13.55 -7.83 11.65
C LEU A 20 -12.16 -8.46 11.77
N ILE A 21 -11.14 -7.70 11.39
CA ILE A 21 -9.74 -8.16 11.40
C ILE A 21 -8.92 -7.28 12.33
N PRO A 22 -7.96 -7.85 13.07
CA PRO A 22 -7.04 -7.06 13.87
C PRO A 22 -6.23 -6.11 12.98
N VAL A 23 -6.20 -4.81 13.31
CA VAL A 23 -5.50 -3.79 12.50
C VAL A 23 -4.03 -4.15 12.25
N ARG A 24 -3.38 -4.78 13.23
CA ARG A 24 -1.98 -5.20 13.10
C ARG A 24 -1.76 -6.18 11.94
N ALA A 25 -2.72 -7.06 11.70
CA ALA A 25 -2.63 -8.00 10.60
C ALA A 25 -2.74 -7.33 9.24
N ILE A 26 -3.53 -6.25 9.16
CA ILE A 26 -3.61 -5.41 7.97
C ILE A 26 -2.23 -4.82 7.68
N THR A 27 -1.56 -4.28 8.69
CA THR A 27 -0.27 -3.60 8.51
C THR A 27 0.88 -4.56 8.21
N GLU A 28 0.98 -5.68 8.95
CA GLU A 28 2.01 -6.70 8.71
C GLU A 28 1.78 -7.45 7.39
N GLY A 29 0.51 -7.66 7.02
CA GLY A 29 0.12 -8.38 5.83
C GLY A 29 0.27 -7.58 4.54
N PHE A 30 -0.22 -6.35 4.56
CA PHE A 30 -0.44 -5.52 3.37
C PHE A 30 0.64 -4.45 3.14
N GLY A 31 1.70 -4.44 3.97
CA GLY A 31 2.78 -3.45 3.87
C GLY A 31 2.39 -2.05 4.31
N ALA A 32 1.27 -1.90 5.04
CA ALA A 32 0.83 -0.63 5.58
C ALA A 32 1.56 -0.32 6.90
N ASN A 33 1.80 0.96 7.17
CA ASN A 33 2.36 1.43 8.43
C ASN A 33 1.26 1.63 9.47
N LEU A 34 1.50 1.16 10.70
CA LEU A 34 0.61 1.33 11.84
C LEU A 34 1.21 2.30 12.85
N GLU A 35 0.46 3.33 13.20
CA GLU A 35 0.76 4.20 14.33
C GLU A 35 -0.40 4.18 15.32
N TRP A 36 -0.08 4.01 16.60
CA TRP A 36 -1.06 3.97 17.68
C TRP A 36 -0.86 5.18 18.58
N ASN A 37 -1.91 5.99 18.73
CA ASN A 37 -1.92 7.12 19.65
C ASN A 37 -2.67 6.74 20.94
N GLU A 38 -1.91 6.57 22.02
CA GLU A 38 -2.46 6.19 23.33
C GLU A 38 -3.31 7.28 23.99
N GLU A 39 -3.04 8.55 23.71
CA GLU A 39 -3.72 9.71 24.30
C GLU A 39 -5.10 9.90 23.70
N THR A 40 -5.19 9.85 22.36
CA THR A 40 -6.46 10.06 21.64
C THR A 40 -7.23 8.76 21.41
N LYS A 41 -6.61 7.61 21.69
CA LYS A 41 -7.12 6.26 21.37
C LYS A 41 -7.41 6.09 19.89
N GLU A 42 -6.47 6.57 19.08
CA GLU A 42 -6.56 6.54 17.62
C GLU A 42 -5.52 5.61 17.01
N VAL A 43 -5.96 4.87 15.99
CA VAL A 43 -5.12 4.05 15.15
C VAL A 43 -4.97 4.75 13.81
N LYS A 44 -3.76 5.12 13.44
CA LYS A 44 -3.43 5.68 12.14
C LYS A 44 -2.78 4.60 11.27
N ILE A 45 -3.30 4.43 10.07
CA ILE A 45 -2.83 3.48 9.06
C ILE A 45 -2.41 4.27 7.83
N ASN A 46 -1.21 4.03 7.31
CA ASN A 46 -0.71 4.66 6.09
C ASN A 46 -0.24 3.62 5.09
N LYS A 47 -0.70 3.70 3.84
CA LYS A 47 -0.20 2.89 2.72
C LYS A 47 -0.26 3.70 1.42
N ASP A 48 0.84 3.78 0.69
CA ASP A 48 0.93 4.39 -0.65
C ASP A 48 0.27 5.78 -0.76
N GLY A 49 0.46 6.62 0.26
CA GLY A 49 -0.12 7.97 0.33
C GLY A 49 -1.57 8.06 0.84
N ASN A 50 -2.24 6.93 1.07
CA ASN A 50 -3.55 6.88 1.71
C ASN A 50 -3.41 6.80 3.23
N GLU A 51 -4.10 7.70 3.94
CA GLU A 51 -4.15 7.77 5.40
C GLU A 51 -5.56 7.41 5.90
N ILE A 52 -5.62 6.52 6.89
CA ILE A 52 -6.85 6.19 7.63
C ILE A 52 -6.59 6.39 9.12
N ILE A 53 -7.39 7.22 9.79
CA ILE A 53 -7.37 7.42 11.25
C ILE A 53 -8.67 6.89 11.83
N LEU A 54 -8.56 5.93 12.75
CA LEU A 54 -9.67 5.25 13.40
C LEU A 54 -9.64 5.50 14.89
N LYS A 55 -10.71 6.06 15.43
CA LYS A 55 -10.85 6.23 16.88
C LYS A 55 -11.58 5.03 17.49
N ILE A 56 -11.01 4.44 18.54
CA ILE A 56 -11.63 3.29 19.22
C ILE A 56 -13.00 3.71 19.80
N GLY A 57 -14.03 2.90 19.53
CA GLY A 57 -15.41 3.16 19.97
C GLY A 57 -16.17 4.18 19.11
N SER A 58 -15.54 4.73 18.07
CA SER A 58 -16.19 5.60 17.08
C SER A 58 -16.75 4.77 15.91
N ASP A 59 -17.88 5.21 15.36
CA ASP A 59 -18.37 4.80 14.04
C ASP A 59 -17.89 5.73 12.92
N ILE A 60 -17.02 6.69 13.24
CA ILE A 60 -16.40 7.63 12.30
C ILE A 60 -14.90 7.40 12.26
N ALA A 61 -14.36 7.30 11.04
CA ALA A 61 -12.94 7.33 10.71
C ALA A 61 -12.62 8.54 9.84
N LEU A 62 -11.36 8.97 9.83
CA LEU A 62 -10.87 9.96 8.87
C LEU A 62 -10.10 9.24 7.78
N VAL A 63 -10.52 9.39 6.53
CA VAL A 63 -9.83 8.88 5.34
C VAL A 63 -9.32 10.07 4.55
N ASN A 64 -7.99 10.23 4.45
CA ASN A 64 -7.36 11.37 3.78
C ASN A 64 -7.95 12.73 4.24
N GLY A 65 -8.16 12.86 5.55
CA GLY A 65 -8.74 14.05 6.19
C GLY A 65 -10.26 14.22 6.09
N LYS A 66 -10.99 13.27 5.47
CA LYS A 66 -12.46 13.31 5.35
C LYS A 66 -13.11 12.31 6.29
N GLU A 67 -14.18 12.71 6.96
CA GLU A 67 -14.97 11.82 7.82
C GLU A 67 -15.73 10.80 6.98
N VAL A 68 -15.51 9.51 7.27
CA VAL A 68 -16.19 8.37 6.65
C VAL A 68 -16.76 7.50 7.75
N LYS A 69 -18.03 7.12 7.59
CA LYS A 69 -18.72 6.26 8.54
C LYS A 69 -18.33 4.80 8.33
N LEU A 70 -18.06 4.08 9.42
CA LEU A 70 -17.86 2.64 9.42
C LEU A 70 -19.21 1.92 9.39
N ASP A 71 -19.28 0.82 8.63
CA ASP A 71 -20.41 -0.11 8.67
C ASP A 71 -20.59 -0.76 10.06
N VAL A 72 -19.47 -1.01 10.75
CA VAL A 72 -19.43 -1.57 12.11
C VAL A 72 -18.32 -0.84 12.88
N ASN A 73 -18.62 -0.43 14.11
CA ASN A 73 -17.69 0.30 14.97
C ASN A 73 -16.34 -0.41 15.13
N ALA A 74 -15.27 0.39 15.16
CA ALA A 74 -13.95 -0.09 15.52
C ALA A 74 -13.95 -0.49 17.00
N ASN A 75 -13.71 -1.77 17.27
CA ASN A 75 -13.85 -2.37 18.59
C ASN A 75 -12.55 -3.01 19.06
N THR A 76 -12.29 -2.93 20.36
CA THR A 76 -11.18 -3.67 20.98
C THR A 76 -11.64 -5.00 21.53
N PHE A 77 -11.02 -6.09 21.08
CA PHE A 77 -11.16 -7.41 21.68
C PHE A 77 -9.79 -7.91 22.13
N SER A 78 -9.68 -8.38 23.38
CA SER A 78 -8.44 -8.92 23.94
C SER A 78 -7.20 -8.03 23.70
N ASN A 79 -7.36 -6.72 23.96
CA ASN A 79 -6.30 -5.72 23.80
C ASN A 79 -5.83 -5.48 22.35
N ARG A 80 -6.62 -5.90 21.36
CA ARG A 80 -6.37 -5.67 19.93
C ARG A 80 -7.53 -4.89 19.32
N THR A 81 -7.23 -3.94 18.44
CA THR A 81 -8.24 -3.19 17.70
C THR A 81 -8.67 -3.97 16.47
N TYR A 82 -9.97 -4.14 16.31
CA TYR A 82 -10.62 -4.82 15.22
C TYR A 82 -11.42 -3.83 14.39
N VAL A 83 -11.27 -3.93 13.08
CA VAL A 83 -11.91 -3.05 12.11
C VAL A 83 -12.54 -3.86 10.99
N PRO A 84 -13.60 -3.37 10.34
CA PRO A 84 -14.18 -4.03 9.19
C PRO A 84 -13.16 -4.14 8.06
N LEU A 85 -12.86 -5.36 7.61
CA LEU A 85 -11.89 -5.60 6.54
C LEU A 85 -12.21 -4.77 5.29
N ARG A 86 -13.48 -4.80 4.90
CA ARG A 86 -14.01 -4.08 3.73
C ARG A 86 -13.74 -2.58 3.77
N PHE A 87 -13.89 -1.96 4.94
CA PHE A 87 -13.64 -0.52 5.09
C PHE A 87 -12.19 -0.19 4.79
N ILE A 88 -11.26 -0.99 5.31
CA ILE A 88 -9.83 -0.77 5.11
C ILE A 88 -9.45 -1.03 3.66
N SER A 89 -9.93 -2.11 3.07
CA SER A 89 -9.57 -2.48 1.70
C SER A 89 -10.07 -1.46 0.68
N GLU A 90 -11.31 -1.00 0.81
CA GLU A 90 -11.89 0.01 -0.11
C GLU A 90 -11.15 1.36 -0.01
N ASN A 91 -10.75 1.78 1.19
CA ASN A 91 -10.10 3.08 1.39
C ASN A 91 -8.58 3.06 1.16
N LEU A 92 -7.95 1.89 1.22
CA LEU A 92 -6.53 1.71 0.86
C LEU A 92 -6.34 1.23 -0.59
N GLY A 93 -7.42 1.05 -1.36
CA GLY A 93 -7.34 0.56 -2.75
C GLY A 93 -6.89 -0.89 -2.86
N LEU A 94 -7.05 -1.69 -1.80
CA LEU A 94 -6.64 -3.08 -1.76
C LEU A 94 -7.78 -3.99 -2.22
N LYS A 95 -7.47 -4.93 -3.10
CA LYS A 95 -8.39 -6.02 -3.42
C LYS A 95 -8.10 -7.17 -2.47
N VAL A 96 -8.86 -7.21 -1.38
CA VAL A 96 -8.76 -8.28 -0.37
C VAL A 96 -9.95 -9.22 -0.49
N GLU A 97 -9.69 -10.51 -0.45
CA GLU A 97 -10.70 -11.56 -0.38
C GLU A 97 -10.56 -12.31 0.94
N TRP A 98 -11.67 -12.54 1.61
CA TRP A 98 -11.71 -13.33 2.85
C TRP A 98 -12.05 -14.77 2.50
N ASP A 99 -11.15 -15.70 2.82
CA ASP A 99 -11.40 -17.13 2.76
C ASP A 99 -11.87 -17.63 4.12
N ASP A 100 -13.17 -17.96 4.21
CA ASP A 100 -13.79 -18.45 5.44
C ASP A 100 -13.36 -19.89 5.79
N GLU A 101 -12.98 -20.71 4.81
CA GLU A 101 -12.60 -22.11 5.01
C GLU A 101 -11.20 -22.20 5.65
N SER A 102 -10.27 -21.38 5.17
CA SER A 102 -8.89 -21.31 5.63
C SER A 102 -8.66 -20.24 6.71
N GLN A 103 -9.66 -19.39 6.97
CA GLN A 103 -9.56 -18.24 7.87
C GLN A 103 -8.39 -17.31 7.49
N THR A 104 -8.18 -17.14 6.19
CA THR A 104 -7.08 -16.37 5.59
C THR A 104 -7.63 -15.20 4.79
N VAL A 105 -6.84 -14.12 4.71
CA VAL A 105 -7.11 -13.04 3.73
C VAL A 105 -6.16 -13.23 2.57
N GLU A 106 -6.73 -13.33 1.38
CA GLU A 106 -6.02 -13.29 0.12
C GLU A 106 -6.00 -11.86 -0.41
N ILE A 107 -4.91 -11.49 -1.05
CA ILE A 107 -4.68 -10.14 -1.58
C ILE A 107 -4.38 -10.28 -3.05
N ASP A 108 -5.19 -9.63 -3.87
CA ASP A 108 -4.79 -9.20 -5.20
C ASP A 108 -4.17 -7.81 -5.04
N ASP A 109 -2.84 -7.77 -4.99
CA ASP A 109 -2.14 -6.53 -5.24
C ASP A 109 -2.29 -6.31 -6.76
N GLU A 110 -3.29 -5.51 -7.15
CA GLU A 110 -3.33 -4.91 -8.48
C GLU A 110 -2.25 -3.82 -8.49
N ASP A 111 -1.00 -4.28 -8.35
CA ASP A 111 0.19 -3.53 -8.67
C ASP A 111 0.04 -3.24 -10.17
N ASN A 112 -0.61 -2.13 -10.48
CA ASN A 112 -0.33 -1.44 -11.71
C ASN A 112 1.13 -0.98 -11.55
N SER A 113 2.04 -1.90 -11.80
CA SER A 113 3.42 -1.64 -12.17
C SER A 113 3.35 -0.86 -13.48
N ASP A 114 2.89 0.39 -13.41
CA ASP A 114 3.53 1.45 -14.15
C ASP A 114 4.92 1.54 -13.50
N ASP A 115 5.77 0.56 -13.81
CA ASP A 115 7.20 0.75 -13.90
C ASP A 115 7.34 1.98 -14.78
N VAL A 116 7.42 3.13 -14.12
CA VAL A 116 7.98 4.35 -14.65
C VAL A 116 9.32 3.91 -15.19
N ASP A 117 9.31 3.69 -16.50
CA ASP A 117 10.42 3.71 -17.41
C ASP A 117 11.34 4.85 -16.94
N ASP A 118 12.31 4.49 -16.09
CA ASP A 118 13.47 5.31 -15.75
C ASP A 118 14.19 5.54 -17.08
N LYS A 119 13.69 6.53 -17.82
CA LYS A 119 14.44 7.26 -18.83
C LYS A 119 15.38 8.21 -18.11
N ASP A 120 16.25 7.65 -17.28
CA ASP A 120 17.58 8.23 -17.09
C ASP A 120 18.32 7.98 -18.41
N ASP A 121 18.97 8.91 -19.09
CA ASP A 121 19.14 10.33 -18.94
C ASP A 121 19.82 10.76 -20.26
N ILE A 122 19.36 11.87 -20.83
CA ILE A 122 20.18 12.99 -21.34
C ILE A 122 21.38 12.68 -22.27
N ASN A 123 21.21 13.05 -23.54
CA ASN A 123 22.20 13.64 -24.47
C ASN A 123 23.70 13.34 -24.24
N ASP A 124 24.26 12.42 -25.02
CA ASP A 124 25.62 12.62 -25.55
C ASP A 124 25.48 13.16 -26.98
N ILE A 125 25.67 14.47 -27.08
CA ILE A 125 25.92 15.17 -28.33
C ILE A 125 27.43 15.19 -28.51
N ASP A 126 27.99 14.10 -29.02
CA ASP A 126 29.36 14.13 -29.54
C ASP A 126 29.31 14.75 -30.94
N ASP A 127 29.20 16.07 -30.93
CA ASP A 127 29.58 16.97 -32.03
C ASP A 127 31.11 17.00 -32.10
N ASP A 128 31.73 15.95 -32.63
CA ASP A 128 33.11 16.01 -33.12
C ASP A 128 33.08 16.09 -34.64
N SER A 129 32.76 17.29 -35.12
CA SER A 129 33.11 17.74 -36.46
C SER A 129 34.52 18.36 -36.44
N ASP A 130 35.55 17.56 -36.21
CA ASP A 130 36.93 17.92 -36.53
C ASP A 130 37.32 17.33 -37.89
N ASN A 131 36.86 18.06 -38.91
CA ASN A 131 37.60 18.51 -40.09
C ASN A 131 38.79 17.65 -40.55
N ASP A 132 38.64 17.04 -41.73
CA ASP A 132 39.69 16.52 -42.59
C ASP A 132 40.86 17.51 -42.74
N ASP A 133 42.09 17.02 -42.56
CA ASP A 133 43.24 17.50 -43.34
C ASP A 133 44.35 16.43 -43.39
N ASP A 134 44.09 15.33 -44.10
CA ASP A 134 45.14 14.46 -44.63
C ASP A 134 45.74 15.16 -45.87
N THR A 135 46.79 15.95 -45.66
CA THR A 135 47.75 16.23 -46.73
C THR A 135 49.16 15.94 -46.25
N ASP A 136 49.65 14.75 -46.58
CA ASP A 136 51.06 14.52 -46.82
C ASP A 136 51.24 13.67 -48.09
N ASP A 137 51.69 14.37 -49.14
CA ASP A 137 52.84 13.98 -49.96
C ASP A 137 52.71 12.74 -50.89
N ASP A 138 52.24 13.00 -52.13
CA ASP A 138 52.73 12.27 -53.31
C ASP A 138 53.49 13.25 -54.23
N ASN A 139 54.79 13.36 -53.93
CA ASN A 139 55.83 13.76 -54.86
C ASN A 139 56.01 12.68 -55.95
N ASP A 140 55.65 12.99 -57.20
CA ASP A 140 56.24 12.31 -58.37
C ASP A 140 56.80 13.34 -59.34
N ASN A 141 58.03 13.07 -59.76
CA ASN A 141 58.92 13.91 -60.55
C ASN A 141 58.86 13.56 -62.03
#